data_AF-A0A428P4N0-F1
#
_entry.id   AF-A0A428P4N0-F1
#
_cell.length_a   1.000
_cell.length_b   1.000
_cell.length_c   1.000
_cell.angle_alpha   90.00
_cell.angle_beta   90.00
_cell.angle_gamma   90.00
#
_symmetry.space_group_name_H-M   'P 1'
#
loop_
_entity.id
_entity.type
_entity.pdbx_description
1 polymer ?
#
loop_
_entity_poly.entity_id
_entity_poly.type
_entity_poly.pdbx_seq_one_letter_code
_entity_poly.pdbx_strand_id
1 'polypeptide(L)'
;MAGLHRTKAIYALFADVVDSEWTVRSCLRTTPTDWDGEFFDEDELEHSAITPQILPPVNAALRHALRYVELDKTHSLNLGRAGRTYYEPGGDRRFKADWALCSPIHRQGSDYNNLRYENLLPGDSKLSNKWHSSWYESSEPTTQEAWKDPVRQILYYSDKTDRRYGSLITDVELVVMRITQMPTSTGIAPTRSPREQPSQGHSYNISSSTDISMLSGAMRDMSMPSSSSRKPGGPATDGEGKRQITVHLALFYLNWMAGMGQGSLSATYPSFDSSWPLLDGTFVHNTTGLLLKKAKNIEYPNPSREDRGPSWVTVGSQEDGEPALALTLESAISLEITEHHGRHFYYYVNGDQPTLVTNEMPVYDEMNGEFGYFEGLVWTVGSRAKNKRRTTGKSRK
;
A
#
# COMPACT_ATOMS: atom_id res chain seq x y z
N MET A 1 -16.08 32.28 41.07
CA MET A 1 -15.51 33.65 41.20
C MET A 1 -14.05 33.69 41.69
N ALA A 2 -13.47 32.63 42.27
CA ALA A 2 -12.08 32.64 42.77
C ALA A 2 -10.98 32.66 41.68
N GLY A 3 -11.26 32.19 40.45
CA GLY A 3 -10.29 32.17 39.36
C GLY A 3 -9.98 33.55 38.76
N LEU A 4 -10.97 34.44 38.72
CA LEU A 4 -10.83 35.79 38.12
C LEU A 4 -9.99 36.75 38.96
N HIS A 5 -9.93 36.54 40.28
CA HIS A 5 -9.07 37.31 41.17
C HIS A 5 -7.60 36.88 41.07
N ARG A 6 -7.32 35.60 40.79
CA ARG A 6 -5.95 35.08 40.65
C ARG A 6 -5.31 35.52 39.32
N THR A 7 -6.07 35.56 38.24
CA THR A 7 -5.56 36.02 36.94
C THR A 7 -5.21 37.51 36.93
N LYS A 8 -5.99 38.35 37.61
CA LYS A 8 -5.67 39.79 37.79
C LYS A 8 -4.41 40.02 38.62
N ALA A 9 -4.17 39.19 39.64
CA ALA A 9 -2.96 39.27 40.45
C ALA A 9 -1.71 38.87 39.64
N ILE A 10 -1.80 37.82 38.82
CA ILE A 10 -0.72 37.42 37.91
C ILE A 10 -0.46 38.52 36.88
N TYR A 11 -1.51 39.07 36.25
CA TYR A 11 -1.35 40.16 35.30
C TYR A 11 -0.62 41.36 35.94
N ALA A 12 -1.03 41.79 37.14
CA ALA A 12 -0.38 42.88 37.85
C ALA A 12 1.10 42.62 38.18
N LEU A 13 1.48 41.36 38.45
CA LEU A 13 2.88 40.97 38.69
C LEU A 13 3.75 41.03 37.43
N PHE A 14 3.17 40.90 36.24
CA PHE A 14 3.87 40.88 34.96
C PHE A 14 3.52 42.08 34.07
N ALA A 15 2.77 43.06 34.57
CA ALA A 15 2.28 44.20 33.79
C ALA A 15 3.43 44.95 33.11
N ASP A 16 4.53 45.17 33.83
CA ASP A 16 5.73 45.83 33.29
C ASP A 16 6.39 45.07 32.12
N VAL A 17 6.16 43.76 32.00
CA VAL A 17 6.68 42.92 30.91
C VAL A 17 5.67 42.83 29.77
N VAL A 18 4.40 42.56 30.09
CA VAL A 18 3.32 42.36 29.13
C VAL A 18 2.96 43.67 28.41
N ASP A 19 2.89 44.76 29.17
CA ASP A 19 2.50 46.08 28.67
C ASP A 19 3.70 46.90 28.17
N SER A 20 4.93 46.34 28.24
CA SER A 20 6.11 46.96 27.64
C SER A 20 5.92 47.14 26.14
N GLU A 21 6.48 48.20 25.56
CA GLU A 21 6.36 48.45 24.13
C GLU A 21 7.28 47.48 23.36
N TRP A 22 6.74 46.32 22.96
CA TRP A 22 7.44 45.33 22.14
C TRP A 22 7.70 45.93 20.74
N THR A 23 8.81 46.64 20.57
CA THR A 23 9.24 47.25 19.28
C THR A 23 9.64 46.21 18.21
N VAL A 24 9.55 44.92 18.54
CA VAL A 24 9.96 43.79 17.72
C VAL A 24 8.85 43.37 16.75
N ARG A 25 8.38 44.29 15.89
CA ARG A 25 7.45 43.94 14.81
C ARG A 25 8.09 43.08 13.70
N SER A 26 9.42 43.01 13.65
CA SER A 26 10.17 42.28 12.61
C SER A 26 10.62 40.87 13.02
N CYS A 27 10.59 40.49 14.31
CA CYS A 27 11.19 39.23 14.79
C CYS A 27 10.22 38.29 15.52
N LEU A 28 8.90 38.48 15.38
CA LEU A 28 7.91 37.47 15.81
C LEU A 28 7.85 36.25 14.87
N ARG A 29 8.69 36.20 13.83
CA ARG A 29 9.10 34.93 13.24
C ARG A 29 10.12 34.34 14.21
N THR A 30 9.64 33.49 15.13
CA THR A 30 10.51 32.72 16.02
C THR A 30 11.48 31.93 15.15
N THR A 31 12.73 32.38 15.07
CA THR A 31 13.81 31.51 14.66
C THR A 31 13.89 30.44 15.75
N PRO A 32 13.71 29.16 15.42
CA PRO A 32 13.83 28.09 16.41
C PRO A 32 15.21 28.23 17.07
N THR A 33 15.23 28.17 18.39
CA THR A 33 16.47 28.01 19.14
C THR A 33 17.06 26.63 18.86
N ASP A 34 18.35 26.44 19.17
CA ASP A 34 18.98 25.14 19.02
C ASP A 34 18.25 24.05 19.83
N TRP A 35 17.63 24.42 20.97
CA TRP A 35 16.82 23.56 21.83
C TRP A 35 15.50 23.12 21.17
N ASP A 36 14.90 23.95 20.31
CA ASP A 36 13.63 23.62 19.64
C ASP A 36 13.78 22.52 18.58
N GLY A 37 15.02 22.11 18.27
CA GLY A 37 15.35 20.97 17.40
C GLY A 37 15.82 19.72 18.14
N GLU A 38 15.95 19.77 19.47
CA GLU A 38 16.33 18.61 20.28
C GLU A 38 15.07 17.82 20.68
N PHE A 39 15.11 16.51 20.53
CA PHE A 39 14.02 15.60 20.92
C PHE A 39 14.54 14.62 21.96
N PHE A 40 13.97 14.64 23.15
CA PHE A 40 14.40 13.79 24.26
C PHE A 40 13.64 12.47 24.33
N ASP A 41 12.42 12.44 23.79
CA ASP A 41 11.62 11.24 23.63
C ASP A 41 10.81 11.24 22.32
N GLU A 42 10.19 10.10 22.03
CA GLU A 42 9.33 9.94 20.88
C GLU A 42 8.11 10.87 20.94
N ASP A 43 7.54 11.11 22.13
CA ASP A 43 6.35 11.97 22.29
C ASP A 43 6.63 13.41 21.84
N GLU A 44 7.80 13.94 22.17
CA GLU A 44 8.26 15.27 21.78
C GLU A 44 8.51 15.37 20.27
N LEU A 45 9.19 14.38 19.65
CA LEU A 45 9.38 14.32 18.20
C LEU A 45 8.02 14.38 17.48
N GLU A 46 7.06 13.61 17.97
CA GLU A 46 5.76 13.49 17.34
C GLU A 46 4.90 14.74 17.49
N HIS A 47 4.93 15.40 18.65
CA HIS A 47 4.12 16.59 18.95
C HIS A 47 4.76 17.91 18.50
N SER A 48 6.09 18.00 18.48
CA SER A 48 6.81 19.23 18.14
C SER A 48 7.18 19.32 16.66
N ALA A 49 7.41 18.18 15.99
CA ALA A 49 7.80 18.15 14.58
C ALA A 49 6.78 17.44 13.68
N ILE A 50 6.49 16.15 13.92
CA ILE A 50 5.72 15.35 12.96
C ILE A 50 4.30 15.91 12.80
N THR A 51 3.54 16.01 13.90
CA THR A 51 2.14 16.44 13.89
C THR A 51 1.94 17.87 13.37
N PRO A 52 2.71 18.88 13.81
CA PRO A 52 2.50 20.26 13.36
C PRO A 52 3.18 20.59 12.02
N GLN A 53 4.34 20.00 11.70
CA GLN A 53 5.17 20.45 10.56
C GLN A 53 5.17 19.49 9.37
N ILE A 54 4.96 18.18 9.60
CA ILE A 54 5.02 17.17 8.53
C ILE A 54 3.61 16.81 8.04
N LEU A 55 2.70 16.44 8.95
CA LEU A 55 1.39 15.93 8.57
C LEU A 55 0.50 16.94 7.83
N PRO A 56 0.40 18.24 8.23
CA PRO A 56 -0.52 19.16 7.58
C PRO A 56 -0.17 19.44 6.13
N PRO A 57 1.11 19.70 5.75
CA PRO A 57 1.50 19.82 4.35
C PRO A 57 1.23 18.55 3.54
N VAL A 58 1.56 17.36 4.06
CA VAL A 58 1.29 16.08 3.36
C VAL A 58 -0.21 15.89 3.13
N ASN A 59 -1.04 16.12 4.15
CA ASN A 59 -2.49 16.04 4.04
C ASN A 59 -3.09 17.11 3.11
N ALA A 60 -2.49 18.30 3.03
CA ALA A 60 -2.88 19.32 2.08
C ALA A 60 -2.55 18.90 0.64
N ALA A 61 -1.36 18.33 0.42
CA ALA A 61 -0.92 17.80 -0.87
C ALA A 61 -1.82 16.64 -1.34
N LEU A 62 -2.15 15.68 -0.47
CA LEU A 62 -3.09 14.60 -0.78
C LEU A 62 -4.46 15.13 -1.21
N ARG A 63 -5.04 16.07 -0.45
CA ARG A 63 -6.32 16.70 -0.81
C ARG A 63 -6.25 17.47 -2.13
N HIS A 64 -5.13 18.14 -2.39
CA HIS A 64 -4.92 18.85 -3.65
C HIS A 64 -4.81 17.88 -4.83
N ALA A 65 -4.05 16.80 -4.68
CA ALA A 65 -3.90 15.76 -5.69
C ALA A 65 -5.24 15.09 -6.02
N LEU A 66 -6.05 14.74 -5.01
CA LEU A 66 -7.39 14.19 -5.21
C LEU A 66 -8.31 15.13 -6.02
N ARG A 67 -8.27 16.44 -5.76
CA ARG A 67 -8.99 17.44 -6.56
C ARG A 67 -8.47 17.51 -7.98
N TYR A 68 -7.15 17.48 -8.15
CA TYR A 68 -6.52 17.55 -9.46
C TYR A 68 -6.90 16.37 -10.37
N VAL A 69 -7.06 15.17 -9.79
CA VAL A 69 -7.53 13.97 -10.52
C VAL A 69 -9.04 13.77 -10.45
N GLU A 70 -9.79 14.75 -9.95
CA GLU A 70 -11.26 14.74 -9.83
C GLU A 70 -11.85 13.57 -9.01
N LEU A 71 -11.10 13.05 -8.04
CA LEU A 71 -11.51 11.97 -7.13
C LEU A 71 -11.90 12.47 -5.73
N ASP A 72 -11.83 13.76 -5.46
CA ASP A 72 -12.13 14.35 -4.14
C ASP A 72 -13.59 14.17 -3.68
N LYS A 73 -14.51 13.89 -4.62
CA LYS A 73 -15.91 13.60 -4.32
C LYS A 73 -16.14 12.17 -3.82
N THR A 74 -15.26 11.24 -4.18
CA THR A 74 -15.41 9.80 -3.91
C THR A 74 -14.37 9.29 -2.93
N HIS A 75 -13.19 9.93 -2.88
CA HIS A 75 -12.06 9.52 -2.06
C HIS A 75 -11.61 10.66 -1.16
N SER A 76 -11.13 10.31 0.02
CA SER A 76 -10.47 11.24 0.93
C SER A 76 -9.39 10.49 1.70
N LEU A 77 -8.18 11.03 1.70
CA LEU A 77 -7.04 10.44 2.38
C LEU A 77 -6.57 11.35 3.50
N ASN A 78 -6.32 10.77 4.68
CA ASN A 78 -5.79 11.49 5.82
C ASN A 78 -4.75 10.66 6.57
N LEU A 79 -3.51 11.12 6.54
CA LEU A 79 -2.44 10.63 7.41
C LEU A 79 -2.57 11.29 8.78
N GLY A 80 -2.62 10.49 9.83
CA GLY A 80 -2.74 10.98 11.20
C GLY A 80 -2.34 9.95 12.24
N ARG A 81 -2.56 10.29 13.51
CA ARG A 81 -2.41 9.35 14.62
C ARG A 81 -3.30 8.14 14.41
N ALA A 82 -2.77 6.94 14.62
CA ALA A 82 -3.53 5.69 14.51
C ALA A 82 -4.61 5.53 15.61
N GLY A 83 -4.78 6.51 16.49
CA GLY A 83 -5.89 6.60 17.45
C GLY A 83 -7.27 6.28 16.84
N ARG A 84 -7.45 6.58 15.55
CA ARG A 84 -8.70 6.42 14.79
C ARG A 84 -8.90 5.02 14.17
N THR A 85 -7.88 4.17 14.19
CA THR A 85 -7.94 2.81 13.62
C THR A 85 -8.24 1.76 14.68
N TYR A 86 -8.38 0.49 14.26
CA TYR A 86 -8.73 -0.64 15.12
C TYR A 86 -7.99 -0.62 16.46
N TYR A 87 -8.77 -0.69 17.53
CA TYR A 87 -8.32 -0.74 18.91
C TYR A 87 -8.97 -1.93 19.60
N GLU A 88 -8.22 -2.97 19.92
CA GLU A 88 -8.71 -3.99 20.86
C GLU A 88 -8.85 -3.33 22.24
N PRO A 89 -10.06 -3.24 22.82
CA PRO A 89 -10.20 -2.77 24.18
C PRO A 89 -9.46 -3.74 25.11
N GLY A 90 -8.38 -3.27 25.75
CA GLY A 90 -7.47 -4.12 26.54
C GLY A 90 -6.30 -4.70 25.76
N GLY A 91 -6.19 -4.41 24.46
CA GLY A 91 -5.05 -4.73 23.63
C GLY A 91 -3.80 -3.96 24.06
N ASP A 92 -2.68 -4.64 23.99
CA ASP A 92 -1.38 -4.08 24.33
C ASP A 92 -0.99 -3.00 23.31
N ARG A 93 -0.74 -1.77 23.81
CA ARG A 93 -0.41 -0.59 22.99
C ARG A 93 0.82 -0.81 22.12
N ARG A 94 1.71 -1.74 22.48
CA ARG A 94 2.89 -2.12 21.69
C ARG A 94 2.52 -2.68 20.31
N PHE A 95 1.29 -3.18 20.15
CA PHE A 95 0.78 -3.73 18.89
C PHE A 95 -0.08 -2.74 18.10
N LYS A 96 0.00 -1.45 18.42
CA LYS A 96 -0.67 -0.38 17.68
C LYS A 96 0.37 0.55 17.09
N ALA A 97 0.27 0.78 15.78
CA ALA A 97 1.08 1.76 15.08
C ALA A 97 0.90 3.16 15.68
N ASP A 98 1.90 4.03 15.62
CA ASP A 98 1.75 5.43 16.03
C ASP A 98 0.93 6.23 15.01
N TRP A 99 1.12 5.89 13.73
CA TRP A 99 0.59 6.57 12.56
C TRP A 99 -0.21 5.64 11.66
N ALA A 100 -1.23 6.21 11.02
CA ALA A 100 -2.06 5.50 10.06
C ALA A 100 -2.55 6.44 8.96
N LEU A 101 -2.52 5.96 7.71
CA LEU A 101 -3.34 6.52 6.66
C LEU A 101 -4.76 5.97 6.77
N CYS A 102 -5.75 6.87 6.78
CA CYS A 102 -7.16 6.53 6.87
C CYS A 102 -7.94 7.11 5.69
N SER A 103 -9.06 6.48 5.35
CA SER A 103 -10.02 6.97 4.37
C SER A 103 -11.47 6.72 4.82
N PRO A 104 -12.40 7.68 4.65
CA PRO A 104 -13.82 7.49 4.98
C PRO A 104 -14.53 6.35 4.26
N ILE A 105 -14.03 5.93 3.09
CA ILE A 105 -14.60 4.79 2.35
C ILE A 105 -14.21 3.46 2.99
N HIS A 106 -13.10 3.43 3.72
CA HIS A 106 -12.56 2.29 4.46
C HIS A 106 -12.91 2.41 5.95
N ARG A 107 -14.21 2.46 6.25
CA ARG A 107 -14.71 2.56 7.62
C ARG A 107 -15.43 1.27 8.02
N GLN A 108 -15.23 0.87 9.26
CA GLN A 108 -15.89 -0.26 9.90
C GLN A 108 -16.75 0.24 11.07
N GLY A 109 -17.87 -0.46 11.32
CA GLY A 109 -18.84 -0.12 12.36
C GLY A 109 -20.01 0.73 11.85
N SER A 110 -21.22 0.41 12.32
CA SER A 110 -22.47 1.12 11.95
C SER A 110 -22.81 2.27 12.89
N ASP A 111 -22.29 2.25 14.13
CA ASP A 111 -22.75 3.12 15.21
C ASP A 111 -21.70 4.17 15.56
N TYR A 112 -22.14 5.38 15.94
CA TYR A 112 -21.27 6.50 16.30
C TYR A 112 -20.21 6.17 17.37
N ASN A 113 -20.48 5.21 18.25
CA ASN A 113 -19.58 4.80 19.33
C ASN A 113 -18.57 3.70 18.91
N ASN A 114 -18.68 3.15 17.69
CA ASN A 114 -17.77 2.12 17.19
C ASN A 114 -17.27 2.40 15.76
N LEU A 115 -17.35 3.66 15.32
CA LEU A 115 -16.80 4.07 14.03
C LEU A 115 -15.28 3.98 14.06
N ARG A 116 -14.72 3.14 13.19
CA ARG A 116 -13.27 2.91 13.10
C ARG A 116 -12.83 2.96 11.65
N TYR A 117 -11.65 3.50 11.40
CA TYR A 117 -11.04 3.49 10.07
C TYR A 117 -10.13 2.27 9.94
N GLU A 118 -10.06 1.71 8.74
CA GLU A 118 -8.99 0.77 8.40
C GLU A 118 -7.67 1.52 8.34
N ASN A 119 -6.59 0.87 8.77
CA ASN A 119 -5.25 1.39 8.57
C ASN A 119 -4.79 1.00 7.15
N LEU A 120 -4.61 1.98 6.28
CA LEU A 120 -4.14 1.79 4.90
C LEU A 120 -2.62 1.84 4.78
N LEU A 121 -1.93 2.43 5.76
CA LEU A 121 -0.48 2.56 5.80
C LEU A 121 -0.05 2.70 7.27
N PRO A 122 0.34 1.61 7.95
CA PRO A 122 0.89 1.69 9.30
C PRO A 122 2.25 2.38 9.33
N GLY A 123 2.52 3.14 10.38
CA GLY A 123 3.86 3.62 10.63
C GLY A 123 4.12 3.98 12.09
N ASP A 124 5.40 4.04 12.45
CA ASP A 124 5.87 4.31 13.80
C ASP A 124 6.87 5.48 13.83
N SER A 125 7.10 5.99 15.02
CA SER A 125 8.16 6.97 15.31
C SER A 125 9.26 6.34 16.15
N LYS A 126 10.50 6.75 15.94
CA LYS A 126 11.60 6.44 16.84
C LYS A 126 12.62 7.57 16.91
N LEU A 127 13.39 7.65 17.98
CA LEU A 127 14.56 8.52 18.00
C LEU A 127 15.77 7.84 17.37
N SER A 128 16.57 8.62 16.63
CA SER A 128 17.80 8.22 15.95
C SER A 128 18.84 7.61 16.91
N ASN A 129 18.84 8.07 18.16
CA ASN A 129 19.71 7.54 19.22
C ASN A 129 19.25 6.18 19.78
N LYS A 130 18.00 5.78 19.51
CA LYS A 130 17.40 4.50 19.90
C LYS A 130 17.28 3.53 18.73
N TRP A 131 17.31 4.02 17.50
CA TRP A 131 17.21 3.22 16.29
C TRP A 131 17.74 3.99 15.08
N HIS A 132 18.49 3.33 14.22
CA HIS A 132 18.93 3.89 12.94
C HIS A 132 18.99 2.80 11.87
N SER A 133 18.65 3.13 10.63
CA SER A 133 18.58 2.18 9.51
C SER A 133 19.89 1.43 9.31
N SER A 134 21.02 2.13 9.40
CA SER A 134 22.38 1.57 9.28
C SER A 134 22.73 0.50 10.33
N TRP A 135 22.00 0.41 11.44
CA TRP A 135 22.25 -0.61 12.47
C TRP A 135 21.96 -2.04 11.98
N TYR A 136 21.29 -2.20 10.85
CA TYR A 136 21.06 -3.51 10.23
C TYR A 136 22.37 -4.26 9.92
N GLU A 137 23.44 -3.53 9.58
CA GLU A 137 24.77 -4.09 9.31
C GLU A 137 25.63 -4.26 10.56
N SER A 138 25.12 -3.88 11.74
CA SER A 138 25.89 -3.96 12.97
C SER A 138 26.24 -5.42 13.30
N SER A 139 27.51 -5.65 13.61
CA SER A 139 28.01 -6.92 14.11
C SER A 139 27.67 -7.15 15.59
N GLU A 140 27.21 -6.11 16.29
CA GLU A 140 26.86 -6.19 17.71
C GLU A 140 25.42 -6.75 17.88
N PRO A 141 25.23 -7.88 18.58
CA PRO A 141 23.91 -8.53 18.68
C PRO A 141 22.81 -7.67 19.32
N THR A 142 23.15 -6.86 20.32
CA THR A 142 22.22 -5.96 21.02
C THR A 142 21.69 -4.87 20.09
N THR A 143 22.59 -4.23 19.35
CA THR A 143 22.27 -3.22 18.33
C THR A 143 21.45 -3.83 17.19
N GLN A 144 21.78 -5.06 16.78
CA GLN A 144 21.03 -5.76 15.76
C GLN A 144 19.62 -6.15 16.24
N GLU A 145 19.43 -6.58 17.49
CA GLU A 145 18.09 -6.85 18.03
C GLU A 145 17.28 -5.56 18.19
N ALA A 146 17.89 -4.47 18.70
CA ALA A 146 17.23 -3.17 18.78
C ALA A 146 16.77 -2.68 17.39
N TRP A 147 17.55 -2.95 16.34
CA TRP A 147 17.16 -2.66 14.96
C TRP A 147 15.92 -3.45 14.50
N LYS A 148 15.82 -4.72 14.88
CA LYS A 148 14.72 -5.60 14.44
C LYS A 148 13.37 -5.21 15.01
N ASP A 149 13.31 -4.61 16.20
CA ASP A 149 12.05 -4.43 16.92
C ASP A 149 11.03 -3.52 16.21
N PRO A 150 11.36 -2.28 15.81
CA PRO A 150 10.43 -1.44 15.04
C PRO A 150 10.06 -2.05 13.67
N VAL A 151 10.99 -2.78 13.04
CA VAL A 151 10.74 -3.49 11.79
C VAL A 151 9.70 -4.59 12.00
N ARG A 152 9.85 -5.41 13.06
CA ARG A 152 8.89 -6.46 13.42
C ARG A 152 7.51 -5.88 13.75
N GLN A 153 7.46 -4.74 14.41
CA GLN A 153 6.21 -4.03 14.71
C GLN A 153 5.48 -3.62 13.42
N ILE A 154 6.18 -2.95 12.50
CA ILE A 154 5.60 -2.56 11.21
C ILE A 154 5.14 -3.78 10.40
N LEU A 155 5.94 -4.85 10.36
CA LEU A 155 5.56 -6.11 9.71
C LEU A 155 4.29 -6.71 10.33
N TYR A 156 4.19 -6.71 11.66
CA TYR A 156 3.00 -7.18 12.36
C TYR A 156 1.76 -6.35 12.01
N TYR A 157 1.86 -5.01 12.01
CA TYR A 157 0.73 -4.14 11.63
C TYR A 157 0.30 -4.40 10.20
N SER A 158 1.27 -4.54 9.30
CA SER A 158 1.07 -4.78 7.88
C SER A 158 0.36 -6.11 7.63
N ASP A 159 0.79 -7.18 8.32
CA ASP A 159 0.11 -8.48 8.29
C ASP A 159 -1.34 -8.38 8.79
N LYS A 160 -1.56 -7.72 9.94
CA LYS A 160 -2.89 -7.55 10.52
C LYS A 160 -3.85 -6.70 9.70
N THR A 161 -3.32 -5.79 8.90
CA THR A 161 -4.12 -4.82 8.14
C THR A 161 -4.17 -5.13 6.65
N ASP A 162 -3.54 -6.24 6.22
CA ASP A 162 -3.31 -6.60 4.83
C ASP A 162 -2.71 -5.42 4.04
N ARG A 163 -1.64 -4.81 4.56
CA ARG A 163 -0.97 -3.67 3.92
C ARG A 163 0.45 -3.97 3.52
N ARG A 164 0.77 -3.67 2.28
CA ARG A 164 2.08 -3.84 1.64
C ARG A 164 3.11 -2.81 2.07
N TYR A 165 2.66 -1.64 2.50
CA TYR A 165 3.54 -0.51 2.77
C TYR A 165 3.54 -0.19 4.25
N GLY A 166 4.69 0.27 4.74
CA GLY A 166 4.84 0.81 6.09
C GLY A 166 5.91 1.89 6.15
N SER A 167 5.96 2.64 7.24
CA SER A 167 6.99 3.69 7.43
C SER A 167 7.47 3.78 8.87
N LEU A 168 8.75 4.15 9.03
CA LEU A 168 9.34 4.52 10.30
C LEU A 168 9.93 5.92 10.16
N ILE A 169 9.53 6.84 11.04
CA ILE A 169 10.02 8.23 11.05
C ILE A 169 10.92 8.42 12.26
N THR A 170 12.10 8.98 12.04
CA THR A 170 12.97 9.47 13.11
C THR A 170 13.24 10.96 12.98
N ASP A 171 13.94 11.53 13.95
CA ASP A 171 14.45 12.90 13.93
C ASP A 171 15.49 13.14 12.82
N VAL A 172 16.07 12.09 12.23
CA VAL A 172 17.10 12.22 11.19
C VAL A 172 16.74 11.57 9.85
N GLU A 173 15.85 10.58 9.83
CA GLU A 173 15.53 9.81 8.61
C GLU A 173 14.07 9.38 8.52
N LEU A 174 13.64 9.09 7.28
CA LEU A 174 12.40 8.40 6.97
C LEU A 174 12.76 7.07 6.32
N VAL A 175 12.32 5.98 6.91
CA VAL A 175 12.47 4.64 6.34
C VAL A 175 11.11 4.18 5.84
N VAL A 176 11.06 3.79 4.56
CA VAL A 176 9.85 3.28 3.91
C VAL A 176 10.03 1.79 3.67
N MET A 177 9.00 1.00 3.94
CA MET A 177 9.02 -0.45 3.79
C MET A 177 7.99 -0.89 2.76
N ARG A 178 8.40 -1.83 1.90
CA ARG A 178 7.53 -2.60 1.01
C ARG A 178 7.66 -4.06 1.40
N ILE A 179 6.55 -4.65 1.83
CA ILE A 179 6.49 -5.93 2.53
C ILE A 179 5.87 -6.95 1.59
N THR A 180 6.47 -8.13 1.47
CA THR A 180 5.94 -9.27 0.70
C THR A 180 5.66 -10.45 1.63
N GLN A 181 4.70 -11.29 1.28
CA GLN A 181 4.51 -12.58 1.95
C GLN A 181 5.46 -13.61 1.34
N MET A 182 6.20 -14.34 2.17
CA MET A 182 6.97 -15.49 1.68
C MET A 182 6.04 -16.71 1.67
N PRO A 183 5.82 -17.38 0.52
CA PRO A 183 5.10 -18.65 0.52
C PRO A 183 5.88 -19.64 1.38
N THR A 184 5.26 -20.13 2.45
CA THR A 184 5.78 -21.32 3.11
C THR A 184 5.58 -22.47 2.14
N SER A 185 6.65 -23.22 1.82
CA SER A 185 6.54 -24.42 1.00
C SER A 185 5.40 -25.30 1.50
N THR A 186 4.78 -26.06 0.59
CA THR A 186 3.80 -27.09 0.95
C THR A 186 4.44 -27.97 2.02
N GLY A 187 4.05 -27.74 3.28
CA GLY A 187 4.65 -28.45 4.41
C GLY A 187 4.49 -29.95 4.20
N ILE A 188 5.26 -30.78 4.91
CA ILE A 188 5.21 -32.25 4.81
C ILE A 188 3.93 -32.83 5.47
N ALA A 189 2.97 -31.97 5.83
CA ALA A 189 1.74 -32.31 6.52
C ALA A 189 0.64 -32.96 5.65
N PRO A 190 0.46 -32.64 4.34
CA PRO A 190 -0.54 -33.28 3.49
C PRO A 190 -0.29 -34.79 3.30
N THR A 191 0.95 -35.25 3.51
CA THR A 191 1.34 -36.66 3.37
C THR A 191 1.44 -37.41 4.70
N ARG A 192 1.22 -36.75 5.85
CA ARG A 192 1.21 -37.43 7.15
C ARG A 192 -0.19 -37.92 7.49
N SER A 193 -0.31 -39.23 7.72
CA SER A 193 -1.51 -39.81 8.31
C SER A 193 -1.80 -39.18 9.69
N PRO A 194 -3.06 -38.91 10.04
CA PRO A 194 -3.42 -38.33 11.33
C PRO A 194 -2.92 -39.24 12.46
N ARG A 195 -2.07 -38.71 13.34
CA ARG A 195 -1.63 -39.43 14.54
C ARG A 195 -2.62 -39.12 15.66
N GLU A 196 -3.24 -40.15 16.22
CA GLU A 196 -4.01 -40.04 17.46
C GLU A 196 -3.10 -39.44 18.56
N GLN A 197 -3.48 -38.28 19.08
CA GLN A 197 -2.76 -37.63 20.17
C GLN A 197 -3.39 -38.01 21.53
N PRO A 198 -2.60 -38.44 22.51
CA PRO A 198 -2.86 -38.10 23.90
C PRO A 198 -2.39 -36.67 24.18
N SER A 199 -3.24 -35.93 24.86
CA SER A 199 -3.04 -34.57 25.37
C SER A 199 -1.79 -34.46 26.26
N GLN A 200 -0.92 -33.47 26.02
CA GLN A 200 -0.30 -32.62 27.06
C GLN A 200 0.68 -31.57 26.51
N GLY A 201 0.55 -30.34 27.02
CA GLY A 201 1.66 -29.39 27.23
C GLY A 201 1.99 -28.42 26.08
N HIS A 202 1.35 -27.24 26.07
CA HIS A 202 1.79 -26.13 25.22
C HIS A 202 3.08 -25.50 25.78
N SER A 203 4.20 -25.69 25.09
CA SER A 203 5.35 -24.78 25.15
C SER A 203 5.38 -23.95 23.87
N TYR A 204 5.31 -22.62 24.02
CA TYR A 204 5.51 -21.68 22.92
C TYR A 204 7.02 -21.61 22.62
N ASN A 205 7.47 -22.40 21.65
CA ASN A 205 8.78 -22.20 21.04
C ASN A 205 8.65 -21.15 19.93
N ILE A 206 9.17 -19.96 20.18
CA ILE A 206 9.39 -18.92 19.15
C ILE A 206 10.51 -19.42 18.24
N SER A 207 10.19 -19.72 16.98
CA SER A 207 11.18 -20.14 15.98
C SER A 207 12.10 -18.97 15.62
N SER A 208 13.36 -19.08 16.03
CA SER A 208 14.46 -18.21 15.64
C SER A 208 15.07 -18.68 14.32
N SER A 209 14.48 -18.31 13.19
CA SER A 209 15.17 -18.25 11.89
C SER A 209 14.18 -17.82 10.81
N THR A 210 14.36 -16.62 10.29
CA THR A 210 13.87 -16.25 8.97
C THR A 210 15.09 -15.74 8.25
N ASP A 211 15.52 -16.39 7.17
CA ASP A 211 16.71 -16.03 6.42
C ASP A 211 16.59 -14.61 5.85
N ILE A 212 17.31 -13.67 6.47
CA ILE A 212 17.29 -12.21 6.19
C ILE A 212 18.12 -11.85 4.94
N SER A 213 18.66 -12.86 4.23
CA SER A 213 19.61 -12.67 3.13
C SER A 213 19.04 -11.87 1.94
N MET A 214 17.73 -11.92 1.70
CA MET A 214 17.09 -11.16 0.60
C MET A 214 16.68 -9.72 0.96
N LEU A 215 16.63 -9.37 2.26
CA LEU A 215 16.29 -8.02 2.72
C LEU A 215 17.45 -7.03 2.56
N SER A 216 18.68 -7.57 2.45
CA SER A 216 19.95 -6.81 2.40
C SER A 216 20.13 -5.96 1.14
N GLY A 217 19.59 -6.40 0.00
CA GLY A 217 19.69 -5.65 -1.26
C GLY A 217 18.74 -4.45 -1.32
N ALA A 218 17.49 -4.63 -0.87
CA ALA A 218 16.46 -3.60 -0.98
C ALA A 218 16.67 -2.41 -0.03
N MET A 219 17.35 -2.60 1.11
CA MET A 219 17.64 -1.50 2.05
C MET A 219 18.86 -0.66 1.66
N ARG A 220 19.84 -1.23 0.95
CA ARG A 220 21.00 -0.47 0.44
C ARG A 220 20.60 0.60 -0.57
N ASP A 221 19.56 0.34 -1.36
CA ASP A 221 19.04 1.29 -2.36
C ASP A 221 18.14 2.39 -1.75
N MET A 222 17.81 2.31 -0.46
CA MET A 222 17.00 3.31 0.26
C MET A 222 17.81 4.24 1.16
N SER A 223 19.12 4.00 1.33
CA SER A 223 20.00 4.93 2.02
C SER A 223 20.35 6.08 1.09
N MET A 224 19.77 7.26 1.33
CA MET A 224 20.32 8.50 0.76
C MET A 224 21.78 8.64 1.20
N PRO A 225 22.69 9.18 0.36
CA PRO A 225 24.03 9.49 0.79
C PRO A 225 23.95 10.54 1.91
N SER A 226 24.35 10.15 3.12
CA SER A 226 24.51 11.04 4.26
C SER A 226 25.44 12.20 3.87
N SER A 227 24.87 13.38 3.68
CA SER A 227 25.63 14.60 3.74
C SER A 227 24.84 15.73 4.39
N SER A 228 25.44 16.17 5.50
CA SER A 228 25.39 17.50 6.09
C SER A 228 24.32 17.79 7.14
N SER A 229 24.86 18.23 8.27
CA SER A 229 24.22 18.81 9.45
C SER A 229 23.00 19.67 9.11
N ARG A 230 21.83 19.26 9.60
CA ARG A 230 20.70 20.18 9.73
C ARG A 230 21.01 21.18 10.85
N LYS A 231 21.10 22.47 10.50
CA LYS A 231 20.83 23.56 11.43
C LYS A 231 19.36 23.94 11.32
N PRO A 232 18.66 24.27 12.41
CA PRO A 232 17.30 24.77 12.32
C PRO A 232 17.33 26.19 11.76
N GLY A 233 16.85 26.37 10.53
CA GLY A 233 16.89 27.66 9.83
C GLY A 233 15.55 28.00 9.20
N GLY A 234 14.75 28.82 9.89
CA GLY A 234 13.74 29.72 9.30
C GLY A 234 12.59 29.08 8.49
N PRO A 235 11.62 29.90 8.03
CA PRO A 235 10.46 29.42 7.30
C PRO A 235 10.91 28.89 5.94
N ALA A 236 10.71 27.58 5.75
CA ALA A 236 10.81 26.81 4.50
C ALA A 236 11.18 27.65 3.27
N THR A 237 12.49 27.81 3.02
CA THR A 237 12.96 27.96 1.65
C THR A 237 12.96 26.58 1.03
N ASP A 238 11.77 26.19 0.57
CA ASP A 238 11.58 25.15 -0.40
C ASP A 238 12.53 25.36 -1.59
N GLY A 239 13.23 24.30 -1.98
CA GLY A 239 13.67 24.15 -3.36
C GLY A 239 15.15 24.34 -3.65
N GLU A 240 16.01 23.50 -3.08
CA GLU A 240 17.22 23.06 -3.79
C GLU A 240 17.07 21.61 -4.21
N GLY A 241 16.71 21.43 -5.49
CA GLY A 241 16.81 20.16 -6.21
C GLY A 241 15.49 19.66 -6.78
N LYS A 242 15.23 19.97 -8.07
CA LYS A 242 14.20 19.32 -8.92
C LYS A 242 14.35 17.78 -9.07
N ARG A 243 15.16 17.12 -8.23
CA ARG A 243 15.54 15.70 -8.28
C ARG A 243 15.81 15.06 -6.91
N GLN A 244 15.62 15.76 -5.78
CA GLN A 244 15.80 15.15 -4.45
C GLN A 244 14.46 14.87 -3.81
N ILE A 245 14.29 13.64 -3.30
CA ILE A 245 13.09 13.24 -2.57
C ILE A 245 13.19 13.80 -1.14
N THR A 246 12.31 14.73 -0.78
CA THR A 246 12.17 15.23 0.59
C THR A 246 11.29 14.30 1.42
N VAL A 247 11.33 14.42 2.76
CA VAL A 247 10.44 13.65 3.67
C VAL A 247 8.96 13.88 3.35
N HIS A 248 8.55 15.13 3.12
CA HIS A 248 7.16 15.44 2.73
C HIS A 248 6.78 14.80 1.40
N LEU A 249 7.68 14.81 0.42
CA LEU A 249 7.43 14.25 -0.90
C LEU A 249 7.36 12.71 -0.85
N ALA A 250 8.29 12.07 -0.12
CA ALA A 250 8.28 10.63 0.12
C ALA A 250 7.00 10.18 0.81
N LEU A 251 6.59 10.87 1.89
CA LEU A 251 5.35 10.58 2.59
C LEU A 251 4.15 10.79 1.69
N PHE A 252 4.11 11.86 0.89
CA PHE A 252 3.04 12.05 -0.09
C PHE A 252 2.92 10.87 -1.05
N TYR A 253 4.03 10.46 -1.69
CA TYR A 253 4.01 9.33 -2.63
C TYR A 253 3.61 8.03 -1.94
N LEU A 254 4.17 7.74 -0.77
CA LEU A 254 3.85 6.53 -0.02
C LEU A 254 2.36 6.46 0.36
N ASN A 255 1.81 7.56 0.87
CA ASN A 255 0.41 7.63 1.24
C ASN A 255 -0.51 7.55 0.03
N TRP A 256 -0.12 8.15 -1.11
CA TRP A 256 -0.86 7.99 -2.35
C TRP A 256 -0.85 6.54 -2.85
N MET A 257 0.31 5.90 -2.88
CA MET A 257 0.44 4.50 -3.29
C MET A 257 -0.38 3.56 -2.42
N ALA A 258 -0.37 3.78 -1.10
CA ALA A 258 -1.09 2.94 -0.16
C ALA A 258 -2.60 3.19 -0.17
N GLY A 259 -3.03 4.44 -0.40
CA GLY A 259 -4.45 4.83 -0.36
C GLY A 259 -5.19 4.74 -1.69
N MET A 260 -4.48 4.93 -2.82
CA MET A 260 -5.07 4.92 -4.16
C MET A 260 -4.58 3.74 -5.01
N GLY A 261 -3.29 3.39 -4.89
CA GLY A 261 -2.70 2.26 -5.62
C GLY A 261 -3.00 0.90 -4.99
N GLN A 262 -2.30 -0.15 -5.44
CA GLN A 262 -2.44 -1.46 -4.82
C GLN A 262 -1.70 -1.52 -3.47
N GLY A 263 -2.48 -1.48 -2.41
CA GLY A 263 -1.99 -1.52 -1.04
C GLY A 263 -1.97 -2.90 -0.37
N SER A 264 -2.57 -3.95 -0.95
CA SER A 264 -2.68 -5.27 -0.29
C SER A 264 -1.40 -6.08 -0.29
N LEU A 265 -1.23 -6.95 0.72
CA LEU A 265 -0.10 -7.87 0.77
C LEU A 265 -0.21 -8.93 -0.34
N SER A 266 0.93 -9.30 -0.88
CA SER A 266 1.05 -10.40 -1.83
C SER A 266 2.44 -10.99 -1.78
N ALA A 267 2.58 -12.19 -2.34
CA ALA A 267 3.87 -12.85 -2.47
C ALA A 267 4.78 -12.13 -3.46
N THR A 268 4.21 -11.63 -4.55
CA THR A 268 4.91 -10.81 -5.53
C THR A 268 4.08 -9.62 -5.94
N TYR A 269 4.74 -8.62 -6.50
CA TYR A 269 4.08 -7.43 -6.96
C TYR A 269 4.65 -6.99 -8.30
N PRO A 270 3.84 -6.36 -9.14
CA PRO A 270 4.32 -5.86 -10.41
C PRO A 270 5.19 -4.62 -10.21
N SER A 271 5.80 -4.19 -11.31
CA SER A 271 6.63 -2.99 -11.39
C SER A 271 5.85 -1.76 -10.94
N PHE A 272 6.56 -0.74 -10.42
CA PHE A 272 5.91 0.50 -9.98
C PHE A 272 5.20 1.22 -11.15
N ASP A 273 5.83 1.31 -12.32
CA ASP A 273 5.25 1.94 -13.52
C ASP A 273 4.56 0.89 -14.39
N SER A 274 3.61 0.15 -13.81
CA SER A 274 2.80 -0.85 -14.51
C SER A 274 1.32 -0.52 -14.47
N SER A 275 0.60 -1.01 -15.48
CA SER A 275 -0.85 -0.87 -15.58
C SER A 275 -1.50 -2.23 -15.78
N TRP A 276 -2.68 -2.42 -15.19
CA TRP A 276 -3.40 -3.68 -15.23
C TRP A 276 -4.70 -3.51 -15.98
N PRO A 277 -5.07 -4.44 -16.87
CA PRO A 277 -6.33 -4.35 -17.59
C PRO A 277 -7.51 -4.67 -16.66
N LEU A 278 -8.61 -3.95 -16.88
CA LEU A 278 -9.91 -4.23 -16.31
C LEU A 278 -10.79 -4.92 -17.36
N LEU A 279 -11.81 -5.62 -16.89
CA LEU A 279 -12.74 -6.40 -17.74
C LEU A 279 -13.55 -5.52 -18.72
N ASP A 280 -13.61 -4.21 -18.51
CA ASP A 280 -14.26 -3.25 -19.42
C ASP A 280 -13.31 -2.71 -20.51
N GLY A 281 -12.05 -3.18 -20.55
CA GLY A 281 -11.01 -2.73 -21.47
C GLY A 281 -10.32 -1.43 -21.08
N THR A 282 -10.64 -0.85 -19.91
CA THR A 282 -9.82 0.21 -19.30
C THR A 282 -8.65 -0.40 -18.54
N PHE A 283 -7.76 0.45 -18.02
CA PHE A 283 -6.61 0.01 -17.25
C PHE A 283 -6.55 0.77 -15.94
N VAL A 284 -6.02 0.14 -14.90
CA VAL A 284 -5.67 0.81 -13.64
C VAL A 284 -4.16 0.83 -13.48
N HIS A 285 -3.60 2.00 -13.17
CA HIS A 285 -2.16 2.11 -12.92
C HIS A 285 -1.83 1.67 -11.49
N ASN A 286 -0.97 0.65 -11.33
CA ASN A 286 -0.66 0.00 -10.05
C ASN A 286 -0.30 0.97 -8.91
N THR A 287 0.63 1.89 -9.17
CA THR A 287 1.13 2.83 -8.15
C THR A 287 0.20 4.00 -7.88
N THR A 288 -0.54 4.48 -8.89
CA THR A 288 -1.32 5.72 -8.77
C THR A 288 -2.80 5.46 -8.54
N GLY A 289 -3.30 4.25 -8.80
CA GLY A 289 -4.71 3.92 -8.72
C GLY A 289 -5.57 4.52 -9.82
N LEU A 290 -4.97 5.26 -10.77
CA LEU A 290 -5.72 6.02 -11.76
C LEU A 290 -6.20 5.11 -12.89
N LEU A 291 -7.44 5.33 -13.31
CA LEU A 291 -8.02 4.71 -14.49
C LEU A 291 -7.46 5.36 -15.75
N LEU A 292 -6.99 4.54 -16.68
CA LEU A 292 -6.40 4.92 -17.95
C LEU A 292 -7.20 4.30 -19.10
N LYS A 293 -7.40 5.08 -20.17
CA LYS A 293 -7.96 4.56 -21.43
C LYS A 293 -6.92 3.83 -22.28
N LYS A 294 -5.64 4.11 -22.05
CA LYS A 294 -4.49 3.53 -22.73
C LYS A 294 -3.38 3.35 -21.72
N ALA A 295 -2.78 2.18 -21.70
CA ALA A 295 -1.71 1.84 -20.78
C ALA A 295 -0.37 1.66 -21.50
N LYS A 296 0.70 1.78 -20.72
CA LYS A 296 2.04 1.29 -21.04
C LYS A 296 2.43 0.28 -19.97
N ASN A 297 3.43 -0.56 -20.26
CA ASN A 297 3.97 -1.55 -19.31
C ASN A 297 2.84 -2.38 -18.67
N ILE A 298 2.07 -3.04 -19.53
CA ILE A 298 0.94 -3.86 -19.07
C ILE A 298 1.52 -5.08 -18.36
N GLU A 299 1.19 -5.23 -17.08
CA GLU A 299 1.60 -6.36 -16.24
C GLU A 299 0.38 -6.90 -15.49
N TYR A 300 0.53 -8.07 -14.89
CA TYR A 300 -0.51 -8.67 -14.05
C TYR A 300 -0.40 -8.22 -12.60
N PRO A 301 -1.50 -8.24 -11.85
CA PRO A 301 -1.47 -8.01 -10.40
C PRO A 301 -0.51 -8.92 -9.64
N ASN A 302 -0.30 -10.17 -10.08
CA ASN A 302 0.65 -11.12 -9.49
C ASN A 302 1.56 -11.72 -10.58
N PRO A 303 2.68 -11.08 -10.94
CA PRO A 303 3.57 -11.47 -12.05
C PRO A 303 4.18 -12.87 -11.91
N SER A 304 4.31 -13.40 -10.69
CA SER A 304 5.01 -14.66 -10.44
C SER A 304 4.10 -15.83 -10.06
N ARG A 305 2.80 -15.72 -10.34
CA ARG A 305 1.83 -16.81 -10.10
C ARG A 305 2.25 -18.07 -10.89
N GLU A 306 2.54 -19.18 -10.20
CA GLU A 306 3.10 -20.41 -10.83
C GLU A 306 2.04 -21.25 -11.55
N ASP A 307 0.77 -21.19 -11.13
CA ASP A 307 -0.37 -21.85 -11.75
C ASP A 307 -0.94 -21.05 -12.95
N ARG A 308 -0.11 -20.20 -13.56
CA ARG A 308 -0.46 -19.49 -14.79
C ARG A 308 -0.59 -20.46 -15.95
N GLY A 309 -1.69 -20.34 -16.67
CA GLY A 309 -1.92 -21.11 -17.86
C GLY A 309 -3.41 -21.29 -18.10
N PRO A 310 -3.78 -21.79 -19.28
CA PRO A 310 -5.17 -22.01 -19.63
C PRO A 310 -5.74 -23.14 -18.77
N SER A 311 -6.69 -22.82 -17.91
CA SER A 311 -7.48 -23.78 -17.13
C SER A 311 -8.83 -23.94 -17.80
N TRP A 312 -9.26 -25.19 -17.98
CA TRP A 312 -10.48 -25.52 -18.71
C TRP A 312 -11.45 -26.26 -17.82
N VAL A 313 -12.73 -25.94 -17.96
CA VAL A 313 -13.83 -26.66 -17.33
C VAL A 313 -14.71 -27.32 -18.38
N THR A 314 -15.22 -28.51 -18.05
CA THR A 314 -16.20 -29.20 -18.89
C THR A 314 -17.59 -28.66 -18.57
N VAL A 315 -18.25 -28.06 -19.57
CA VAL A 315 -19.53 -27.37 -19.35
C VAL A 315 -20.69 -27.99 -20.14
N GLY A 316 -20.50 -29.22 -20.63
CA GLY A 316 -21.53 -30.01 -21.30
C GLY A 316 -20.94 -30.96 -22.34
N SER A 317 -21.81 -31.45 -23.22
CA SER A 317 -21.44 -32.27 -24.38
C SER A 317 -21.83 -31.52 -25.66
N GLN A 318 -20.94 -31.46 -26.63
CA GLN A 318 -21.24 -31.00 -27.98
C GLN A 318 -22.25 -31.94 -28.65
N GLU A 319 -22.86 -31.51 -29.76
CA GLU A 319 -23.78 -32.32 -30.57
C GLU A 319 -23.15 -33.66 -31.01
N ASP A 320 -21.82 -33.71 -31.07
CA ASP A 320 -21.00 -34.85 -31.51
C ASP A 320 -20.63 -35.79 -30.35
N GLY A 321 -21.05 -35.49 -29.11
CA GLY A 321 -20.76 -36.30 -27.90
C GLY A 321 -19.45 -35.95 -27.18
N GLU A 322 -18.59 -35.14 -27.79
CA GLU A 322 -17.34 -34.65 -27.18
C GLU A 322 -17.62 -33.63 -26.06
N PRO A 323 -16.81 -33.58 -24.98
CA PRO A 323 -16.98 -32.61 -23.91
C PRO A 323 -16.76 -31.18 -24.42
N ALA A 324 -17.74 -30.31 -24.19
CA ALA A 324 -17.60 -28.89 -24.45
C ALA A 324 -16.70 -28.27 -23.37
N LEU A 325 -15.49 -27.89 -23.75
CA LEU A 325 -14.53 -27.22 -22.87
C LEU A 325 -14.69 -25.70 -22.97
N ALA A 326 -14.65 -25.03 -21.83
CA ALA A 326 -14.57 -23.57 -21.74
C ALA A 326 -13.37 -23.16 -20.88
N LEU A 327 -12.68 -22.10 -21.29
CA LEU A 327 -11.58 -21.52 -20.52
C LEU A 327 -12.16 -20.84 -19.27
N THR A 328 -11.56 -21.00 -18.09
CA THR A 328 -12.08 -20.29 -16.91
C THR A 328 -11.76 -18.81 -16.98
N LEU A 329 -12.65 -17.94 -16.50
CA LEU A 329 -12.43 -16.49 -16.49
C LEU A 329 -11.18 -16.13 -15.67
N GLU A 330 -11.01 -16.78 -14.50
CA GLU A 330 -9.83 -16.58 -13.64
C GLU A 330 -8.53 -16.91 -14.39
N SER A 331 -8.53 -18.00 -15.15
CA SER A 331 -7.39 -18.36 -15.98
C SER A 331 -7.16 -17.35 -17.10
N ALA A 332 -8.21 -16.98 -17.84
CA ALA A 332 -8.11 -16.08 -18.98
C ALA A 332 -7.46 -14.74 -18.62
N ILE A 333 -7.84 -14.13 -17.49
CA ILE A 333 -7.29 -12.84 -17.04
C ILE A 333 -5.86 -12.94 -16.47
N SER A 334 -5.38 -14.17 -16.25
CA SER A 334 -4.01 -14.46 -15.79
C SER A 334 -3.04 -14.77 -16.93
N LEU A 335 -3.55 -14.95 -18.16
CA LEU A 335 -2.77 -15.25 -19.35
C LEU A 335 -1.98 -14.04 -19.83
N GLU A 336 -0.90 -14.28 -20.57
CA GLU A 336 -0.04 -13.24 -21.14
C GLU A 336 -0.81 -12.32 -22.11
N ILE A 337 -0.31 -11.09 -22.31
CA ILE A 337 -0.97 -10.06 -23.13
C ILE A 337 -0.04 -9.72 -24.27
N THR A 338 -0.59 -9.77 -25.49
CA THR A 338 0.12 -9.40 -26.70
C THR A 338 -0.65 -8.34 -27.47
N GLU A 339 0.05 -7.60 -28.32
CA GLU A 339 -0.56 -6.64 -29.22
C GLU A 339 -0.68 -7.24 -30.62
N HIS A 340 -1.90 -7.25 -31.16
CA HIS A 340 -2.19 -7.71 -32.51
C HIS A 340 -3.05 -6.67 -33.23
N HIS A 341 -2.53 -6.12 -34.35
CA HIS A 341 -3.18 -5.05 -35.12
C HIS A 341 -3.64 -3.83 -34.29
N GLY A 342 -2.81 -3.37 -33.35
CA GLY A 342 -3.12 -2.18 -32.53
C GLY A 342 -4.15 -2.44 -31.42
N ARG A 343 -4.45 -3.70 -31.10
CA ARG A 343 -5.33 -4.11 -30.01
C ARG A 343 -4.64 -5.14 -29.13
N HIS A 344 -4.90 -5.09 -27.84
CA HIS A 344 -4.36 -6.06 -26.88
C HIS A 344 -5.30 -7.26 -26.75
N PHE A 345 -4.71 -8.44 -26.62
CA PHE A 345 -5.40 -9.70 -26.42
C PHE A 345 -4.69 -10.51 -25.35
N TYR A 346 -5.46 -11.24 -24.54
CA TYR A 346 -4.93 -12.36 -23.78
C TYR A 346 -4.49 -13.46 -24.75
N TYR A 347 -3.37 -14.12 -24.47
CA TYR A 347 -2.89 -15.23 -25.27
C TYR A 347 -2.17 -16.26 -24.40
N TYR A 348 -2.18 -17.50 -24.88
CA TYR A 348 -1.40 -18.59 -24.32
C TYR A 348 -0.72 -19.36 -25.45
N VAL A 349 0.33 -20.11 -25.12
CA VAL A 349 1.03 -20.95 -26.09
C VAL A 349 0.41 -22.35 -26.03
N ASN A 350 -0.09 -22.82 -27.17
CA ASN A 350 -0.60 -24.18 -27.33
C ASN A 350 0.31 -24.95 -28.30
N GLY A 351 1.14 -25.86 -27.76
CA GLY A 351 2.25 -26.44 -28.51
C GLY A 351 3.27 -25.35 -28.87
N ASP A 352 3.49 -25.10 -30.17
CA ASP A 352 4.40 -24.06 -30.66
C ASP A 352 3.66 -22.82 -31.21
N GLN A 353 2.33 -22.76 -31.07
CA GLN A 353 1.52 -21.68 -31.65
C GLN A 353 0.89 -20.78 -30.57
N PRO A 354 1.07 -19.45 -30.66
CA PRO A 354 0.35 -18.52 -29.81
C PRO A 354 -1.13 -18.53 -30.20
N THR A 355 -1.99 -18.84 -29.24
CA THR A 355 -3.44 -18.83 -29.39
C THR A 355 -3.99 -17.60 -28.68
N LEU A 356 -4.65 -16.73 -29.44
CA LEU A 356 -5.32 -15.55 -28.89
C LEU A 356 -6.67 -15.95 -28.27
N VAL A 357 -6.96 -15.43 -27.09
CA VAL A 357 -8.30 -15.48 -26.52
C VAL A 357 -9.15 -14.46 -27.27
N THR A 358 -10.14 -14.97 -27.99
CA THR A 358 -11.04 -14.16 -28.83
C THR A 358 -12.48 -14.51 -28.54
N ASN A 359 -13.40 -13.85 -29.25
CA ASN A 359 -14.82 -14.08 -29.06
C ASN A 359 -15.35 -15.41 -29.62
N GLU A 360 -14.49 -16.21 -30.24
CA GLU A 360 -14.78 -17.57 -30.67
C GLU A 360 -14.50 -18.60 -29.57
N MET A 361 -13.76 -18.22 -28.54
CA MET A 361 -13.39 -19.07 -27.42
C MET A 361 -14.40 -18.89 -26.27
N PRO A 362 -15.15 -19.93 -25.89
CA PRO A 362 -16.05 -19.84 -24.75
C PRO A 362 -15.23 -19.73 -23.47
N VAL A 363 -15.61 -18.76 -22.64
CA VAL A 363 -15.03 -18.57 -21.32
C VAL A 363 -16.15 -18.69 -20.29
N TYR A 364 -15.86 -19.33 -19.17
CA TYR A 364 -16.80 -19.59 -18.10
C TYR A 364 -16.36 -18.88 -16.81
N ASP A 365 -17.24 -18.05 -16.28
CA ASP A 365 -17.08 -17.41 -14.97
C ASP A 365 -17.63 -18.37 -13.91
N GLU A 366 -16.71 -19.08 -13.24
CA GLU A 366 -17.05 -20.03 -12.19
C GLU A 366 -17.69 -19.39 -10.96
N MET A 367 -17.38 -18.11 -10.68
CA MET A 367 -17.91 -17.41 -9.52
C MET A 367 -19.39 -17.05 -9.71
N ASN A 368 -19.74 -16.60 -10.92
CA ASN A 368 -21.10 -16.15 -11.22
C ASN A 368 -21.95 -17.21 -11.95
N GLY A 369 -21.34 -18.29 -12.45
CA GLY A 369 -22.02 -19.34 -13.20
C GLY A 369 -22.44 -18.91 -14.60
N GLU A 370 -21.69 -17.98 -15.21
CA GLU A 370 -22.05 -17.34 -16.48
C GLU A 370 -21.04 -17.66 -17.59
N PHE A 371 -21.53 -17.76 -18.82
CA PHE A 371 -20.67 -17.81 -20.00
C PHE A 371 -20.43 -16.42 -20.55
N GLY A 372 -19.28 -16.22 -21.15
CA GLY A 372 -18.97 -15.03 -21.90
C GLY A 372 -17.82 -15.26 -22.87
N TYR A 373 -17.31 -14.15 -23.38
CA TYR A 373 -16.23 -14.14 -24.33
C TYR A 373 -15.42 -12.84 -24.24
N PHE A 374 -14.21 -12.84 -24.79
CA PHE A 374 -13.37 -11.64 -24.88
C PHE A 374 -13.38 -11.01 -26.27
N GLU A 375 -13.54 -9.70 -26.35
CA GLU A 375 -13.19 -8.89 -27.52
C GLU A 375 -11.96 -8.04 -27.19
N GLY A 376 -10.77 -8.56 -27.52
CA GLY A 376 -9.52 -7.97 -27.02
C GLY A 376 -9.33 -8.29 -25.54
N LEU A 377 -9.29 -7.25 -24.70
CA LEU A 377 -9.27 -7.37 -23.24
C LEU A 377 -10.65 -7.16 -22.60
N VAL A 378 -11.70 -6.90 -23.41
CA VAL A 378 -13.05 -6.63 -22.91
C VAL A 378 -13.81 -7.94 -22.72
N TRP A 379 -14.27 -8.19 -21.50
CA TRP A 379 -15.17 -9.28 -21.15
C TRP A 379 -16.61 -8.94 -21.49
N THR A 380 -17.34 -9.88 -22.09
CA THR A 380 -18.78 -9.73 -22.36
C THR A 380 -19.51 -11.01 -21.98
N VAL A 381 -20.55 -10.87 -21.16
CA VAL A 381 -21.45 -11.98 -20.77
C VAL A 381 -22.35 -12.37 -21.93
N GLY A 382 -22.55 -13.66 -22.13
CA GLY A 382 -23.41 -14.27 -23.12
C GLY A 382 -22.68 -14.98 -24.25
N SER A 383 -23.44 -15.46 -25.23
CA SER A 383 -22.89 -16.07 -26.45
C SER A 383 -22.98 -15.07 -27.61
N ARG A 384 -21.91 -14.94 -28.40
CA ARG A 384 -21.95 -14.14 -29.62
C ARG A 384 -22.98 -14.76 -30.56
N ALA A 385 -23.93 -13.96 -31.04
CA ALA A 385 -24.89 -14.40 -32.06
C ALA A 385 -24.10 -15.00 -33.23
N LYS A 386 -24.25 -16.31 -33.47
CA LYS A 386 -23.62 -17.00 -34.61
C LYS A 386 -23.85 -16.14 -35.84
N ASN A 387 -22.78 -15.62 -36.44
CA ASN A 387 -22.85 -14.92 -37.72
C ASN A 387 -23.68 -15.81 -38.66
N LYS A 388 -24.90 -15.38 -39.00
CA LYS A 388 -25.70 -16.03 -40.04
C LYS A 388 -24.79 -16.07 -41.25
N ARG A 389 -24.27 -17.27 -41.58
CA ARG A 389 -23.60 -17.53 -42.85
C ARG A 389 -24.50 -16.90 -43.91
N ARG A 390 -24.04 -15.81 -44.55
CA ARG A 390 -24.65 -15.32 -45.79
C ARG A 390 -24.49 -16.48 -46.77
N THR A 391 -25.52 -17.29 -46.90
CA THR A 391 -25.76 -18.12 -48.05
C THR A 391 -26.00 -17.18 -49.22
N THR A 392 -24.93 -16.61 -49.77
CA THR A 392 -24.97 -16.08 -51.13
C THR A 392 -25.08 -17.29 -52.04
N GLY A 393 -26.34 -17.59 -52.38
CA GLY A 393 -26.71 -18.64 -53.30
C GLY A 393 -25.98 -18.50 -54.62
N LYS A 394 -25.53 -19.65 -55.12
CA LYS A 394 -25.32 -19.89 -56.54
C LYS A 394 -26.57 -19.44 -57.29
N SER A 395 -26.46 -18.38 -58.08
CA SER A 395 -27.29 -18.23 -59.28
C SER A 395 -26.48 -18.77 -60.45
N ARG A 396 -26.95 -19.90 -60.98
CA ARG A 396 -26.56 -20.50 -62.27
C ARG A 396 -27.57 -20.01 -63.30
N LYS A 397 -27.12 -19.25 -64.29
CA LYS A 397 -27.27 -19.47 -65.75
C LYS A 397 -27.12 -18.16 -66.50
#